data_AF-A0A7S3KWG0-F1
#
_entry.id   AF-A0A7S3KWG0-F1
#
_cell.length_a   1.000
_cell.length_b   1.000
_cell.length_c   1.000
_cell.angle_alpha   90.00
_cell.angle_beta   90.00
_cell.angle_gamma   90.00
#
_symmetry.space_group_name_H-M   'P 1'
#
loop_
_entity.id
_entity.type
_entity.pdbx_description
1 polymer ?
#
loop_
_entity_poly.entity_id
_entity_poly.type
_entity_poly.pdbx_seq_one_letter_code
_entity_poly.pdbx_strand_id
1 'polypeptide(L)'
;MFMGEEKIDKNGEMLAMGSVRRTLDLLTQKLADKPFFTGEKMYVGDVHIYNELMTAESLLNLNLAKDHLKLKKFFDRVEEDDKITEIKKEAHELWDSFIESKK
;
A
#
# COMPACT_ATOMS: atom_id res chain seq x y z
N MET A 1 -21.96 9.19 -25.30
CA MET A 1 -21.19 10.44 -25.14
C MET A 1 -20.12 10.13 -24.13
N PHE A 2 -18.87 9.92 -24.59
CA PHE A 2 -17.77 9.49 -23.75
C PHE A 2 -17.36 10.65 -22.83
N MET A 3 -17.29 10.37 -21.52
CA MET A 3 -16.75 11.29 -20.52
C MET A 3 -15.33 11.66 -20.95
N GLY A 4 -15.08 12.96 -21.09
CA GLY A 4 -13.76 13.47 -21.43
C GLY A 4 -12.76 13.08 -20.33
N GLU A 5 -11.57 12.66 -20.75
CA GLU A 5 -10.41 12.52 -19.89
C GLU A 5 -10.10 13.90 -19.30
N GLU A 6 -10.60 14.19 -18.09
CA GLU A 6 -10.08 15.29 -17.30
C GLU A 6 -8.64 14.94 -16.93
N LYS A 7 -7.69 15.50 -17.68
CA LYS A 7 -6.28 15.47 -17.33
C LYS A 7 -6.12 16.21 -16.01
N ILE A 8 -5.77 15.47 -14.96
CA ILE A 8 -5.36 16.05 -13.68
C ILE A 8 -4.17 16.97 -13.98
N ASP A 9 -4.30 18.25 -13.65
CA ASP A 9 -3.20 19.19 -13.78
C ASP A 9 -2.18 19.01 -12.64
N LYS A 10 -1.02 19.67 -12.72
CA LYS A 10 0.03 19.57 -11.69
C LYS A 10 -0.47 19.96 -10.29
N ASN A 11 -1.48 20.82 -10.19
CA ASN A 11 -2.06 21.20 -8.90
C ASN A 11 -2.92 20.06 -8.33
N GLY A 12 -3.70 19.40 -9.19
CA GLY A 12 -4.44 18.19 -8.85
C GLY A 12 -3.54 17.04 -8.40
N GLU A 13 -2.41 16.81 -9.08
CA GLU A 13 -1.41 15.81 -8.69
C GLU A 13 -0.79 16.12 -7.31
N MET A 14 -0.43 17.38 -7.06
CA MET A 14 0.09 17.80 -5.75
C MET A 14 -0.94 17.62 -4.63
N LEU A 15 -2.20 17.96 -4.86
CA LEU A 15 -3.27 17.78 -3.87
C LEU A 15 -3.53 16.30 -3.59
N ALA A 16 -3.57 15.46 -4.62
CA ALA A 16 -3.73 14.02 -4.46
C ALA A 16 -2.57 13.40 -3.66
N MET A 17 -1.33 13.74 -4.00
CA MET A 17 -0.15 13.28 -3.26
C MET A 17 -0.11 13.81 -1.82
N GLY A 18 -0.56 15.05 -1.59
CA GLY A 18 -0.71 15.61 -0.26
C GLY A 18 -1.71 14.84 0.60
N SER A 19 -2.83 14.42 0.00
CA SER A 19 -3.85 13.59 0.67
C SER A 19 -3.30 12.21 1.05
N VAL A 20 -2.55 11.57 0.15
CA VAL A 20 -1.91 10.27 0.41
C VAL A 20 -0.93 10.38 1.57
N ARG A 21 -0.02 11.36 1.55
CA ARG A 21 0.95 11.59 2.63
C ARG A 21 0.27 11.80 3.98
N ARG A 22 -0.77 12.64 4.02
CA ARG A 22 -1.56 12.85 5.24
C ARG A 22 -2.22 11.58 5.74
N THR A 23 -2.68 10.72 4.84
CA THR A 23 -3.27 9.42 5.19
C THR A 23 -2.22 8.51 5.83
N LEU A 24 -0.99 8.47 5.28
CA LEU A 24 0.11 7.70 5.86
C LEU A 24 0.52 8.20 7.24
N ASP A 25 0.50 9.51 7.47
CA ASP A 25 0.74 10.10 8.79
C ASP A 25 -0.33 9.65 9.80
N LEU A 26 -1.61 9.70 9.40
CA LEU A 26 -2.72 9.25 10.25
C LEU A 26 -2.64 7.74 10.55
N LEU A 27 -2.29 6.92 9.57
CA LEU A 27 -2.08 5.49 9.77
C LEU A 27 -0.90 5.22 10.72
N THR A 28 0.21 5.96 10.55
CA THR A 28 1.37 5.88 11.45
C THR A 28 0.97 6.20 12.90
N GLN A 29 0.17 7.24 13.11
CA GLN A 29 -0.35 7.61 14.43
C GLN A 29 -1.30 6.56 14.99
N LYS A 30 -2.18 5.99 14.15
CA LYS A 30 -3.18 5.00 14.56
C LYS A 30 -2.55 3.66 14.96
N LEU A 31 -1.51 3.25 14.23
CA LEU A 31 -0.70 2.08 14.58
C LEU A 31 -0.01 2.31 15.95
N ALA A 32 0.40 3.56 16.23
CA ALA A 32 1.04 3.96 17.46
C ALA A 32 2.24 3.04 17.78
N ASP A 33 2.21 2.32 18.90
CA ASP A 33 3.25 1.37 19.31
C ASP A 33 2.78 -0.09 19.23
N LYS A 34 1.61 -0.33 18.63
CA LYS A 34 1.05 -1.68 18.46
C LYS A 34 1.81 -2.45 17.37
N PRO A 35 1.84 -3.80 17.46
CA PRO A 35 2.39 -4.60 16.38
C PRO A 35 1.52 -4.55 15.11
N PHE A 36 0.19 -4.50 15.27
CA PHE A 36 -0.82 -4.47 14.21
C PHE A 36 -1.87 -3.37 14.47
N PHE A 37 -2.62 -2.96 13.44
CA PHE A 37 -3.70 -1.97 13.58
C PHE A 37 -4.85 -2.49 14.45
N THR A 38 -5.07 -3.80 14.42
CA THR A 38 -6.09 -4.50 15.20
C THR A 38 -5.65 -4.84 16.62
N GLY A 39 -4.38 -4.62 16.97
CA GLY A 39 -3.83 -4.85 18.32
C GLY A 39 -2.60 -5.75 18.32
N GLU A 40 -2.58 -6.74 19.20
CA GLU A 40 -1.44 -7.64 19.44
C GLU A 40 -1.31 -8.78 18.41
N LYS A 41 -2.40 -9.08 17.69
CA LYS A 41 -2.45 -10.17 16.71
C LYS A 41 -2.86 -9.61 15.36
N MET A 42 -2.38 -10.24 14.30
CA MET A 42 -2.82 -9.94 12.94
C MET A 42 -4.24 -10.48 12.71
N TYR A 43 -5.09 -9.66 12.10
CA TYR A 43 -6.41 -10.06 11.60
C TYR A 43 -6.60 -9.59 10.16
N VAL A 44 -7.71 -9.99 9.53
CA VAL A 44 -8.02 -9.65 8.14
C VAL A 44 -7.95 -8.15 7.83
N GLY A 45 -8.27 -7.29 8.80
CA GLY A 45 -8.18 -5.84 8.64
C GLY A 45 -6.74 -5.36 8.40
N ASP A 46 -5.75 -6.00 9.03
CA ASP A 46 -4.33 -5.68 8.82
C ASP A 46 -3.88 -6.10 7.43
N VAL A 47 -4.32 -7.27 6.94
CA VAL A 47 -4.01 -7.76 5.60
C VAL A 47 -4.56 -6.81 4.53
N HIS A 48 -5.78 -6.30 4.72
CA HIS A 48 -6.34 -5.27 3.82
C HIS A 48 -5.51 -3.98 3.83
N ILE A 49 -5.13 -3.47 5.01
CA ILE A 49 -4.31 -2.26 5.10
C ILE A 49 -2.94 -2.47 4.45
N TYR A 50 -2.32 -3.63 4.67
CA TYR A 50 -1.05 -4.02 4.03
C TYR A 50 -1.15 -4.01 2.49
N ASN A 51 -2.20 -4.60 1.91
CA ASN A 51 -2.39 -4.64 0.45
C ASN A 51 -2.56 -3.24 -0.14
N GLU A 52 -3.35 -2.37 0.49
CA GLU A 52 -3.55 -0.99 0.06
C GLU A 52 -2.24 -0.18 0.12
N LEU A 53 -1.48 -0.34 1.19
CA LEU A 53 -0.19 0.33 1.35
C LEU A 53 0.86 -0.17 0.34
N MET A 54 0.89 -1.48 0.05
CA MET A 54 1.81 -2.05 -0.94
C MET A 54 1.51 -1.50 -2.34
N THR A 55 0.22 -1.43 -2.67
CA THR A 55 -0.25 -0.85 -3.94
C THR A 55 0.12 0.63 -4.04
N ALA A 56 -0.07 1.39 -2.96
CA ALA A 56 0.34 2.80 -2.91
C ALA A 56 1.85 2.97 -3.04
N GLU A 57 2.66 2.12 -2.38
CA GLU A 57 4.12 2.16 -2.48
C GLU A 57 4.60 1.95 -3.93
N SER A 58 4.03 0.96 -4.61
CA SER A 58 4.33 0.64 -6.01
C SER A 58 3.86 1.72 -7.00
N LEU A 59 2.60 2.14 -6.92
CA LEU A 59 2.02 3.06 -7.91
C LEU A 59 2.52 4.50 -7.75
N LEU A 60 2.79 4.93 -6.52
CA LEU A 60 3.14 6.32 -6.21
C LEU A 60 4.63 6.50 -5.90
N ASN A 61 5.43 5.45 -6.08
CA ASN A 61 6.87 5.43 -5.83
C ASN A 61 7.23 5.96 -4.44
N LEU A 62 6.48 5.51 -3.43
CA LEU A 62 6.71 5.89 -2.04
C LEU A 62 7.84 5.05 -1.47
N ASN A 63 8.46 5.52 -0.38
CA ASN A 63 9.45 4.73 0.35
C ASN A 63 9.08 4.72 1.82
N LEU A 64 8.29 3.72 2.22
CA LEU A 64 7.81 3.62 3.61
C LEU A 64 8.97 3.40 4.59
N ALA A 65 10.02 2.71 4.18
CA ALA A 65 11.20 2.50 5.03
C ALA A 65 11.91 3.81 5.39
N LYS A 66 11.92 4.79 4.47
CA LYS A 66 12.53 6.10 4.67
C LYS A 66 11.61 7.05 5.41
N ASP A 67 10.34 7.13 5.01
CA ASP A 67 9.45 8.21 5.43
C ASP A 67 8.49 7.79 6.56
N HIS A 68 8.21 6.49 6.71
CA HIS A 68 7.22 5.96 7.68
C HIS A 68 7.68 4.63 8.31
N LEU A 69 8.81 4.65 9.05
CA LEU A 69 9.44 3.44 9.61
C LEU A 69 8.50 2.52 10.41
N LYS A 70 7.51 3.08 11.11
CA LYS A 70 6.52 2.28 11.85
C LYS A 70 5.61 1.46 10.92
N LEU A 71 5.18 2.06 9.80
CA LEU A 71 4.42 1.34 8.78
C LEU A 71 5.29 0.26 8.13
N LYS A 72 6.58 0.54 7.86
CA LYS A 72 7.49 -0.49 7.35
C LYS A 72 7.63 -1.68 8.31
N LYS A 73 7.78 -1.43 9.61
CA LYS A 73 7.82 -2.50 10.62
C LYS A 73 6.52 -3.30 10.69
N PHE A 74 5.39 -2.66 10.43
CA PHE A 74 4.11 -3.36 10.28
C PHE A 74 4.12 -4.27 9.05
N PHE A 75 4.63 -3.82 7.90
CA PHE A 75 4.83 -4.67 6.72
C PHE A 75 5.66 -5.90 7.04
N ASP A 76 6.83 -5.70 7.67
CA ASP A 76 7.73 -6.80 8.01
C ASP A 76 7.01 -7.88 8.82
N ARG A 77 6.20 -7.49 9.80
CA ARG A 77 5.43 -8.43 10.64
C ARG A 77 4.31 -9.14 9.89
N VAL A 78 3.66 -8.48 8.94
CA VAL A 78 2.62 -9.13 8.11
C VAL A 78 3.26 -10.14 7.15
N GLU A 79 4.46 -9.85 6.66
CA GLU A 79 5.25 -10.71 5.78
C GLU A 79 5.96 -11.87 6.52
N GLU A 80 5.96 -11.89 7.86
CA GLU A 80 6.40 -13.05 8.64
C GLU A 80 5.43 -14.25 8.50
N ASP A 81 4.21 -14.05 8.00
CA ASP A 81 3.27 -15.14 7.72
C ASP A 81 3.53 -15.75 6.32
N ASP A 82 3.94 -17.03 6.30
CA ASP A 82 4.27 -17.77 5.08
C ASP A 82 3.15 -17.76 4.04
N LYS A 83 1.87 -17.74 4.47
CA LYS A 83 0.74 -17.70 3.52
C LYS A 83 0.65 -16.36 2.81
N ILE A 84 0.97 -15.27 3.50
CA ILE A 84 0.97 -13.94 2.90
C ILE A 84 2.08 -13.84 1.85
N THR A 85 3.26 -14.38 2.14
CA THR A 85 4.38 -14.35 1.19
C THR A 85 4.13 -15.25 -0.03
N GLU A 86 3.51 -16.42 0.17
CA GLU A 86 3.06 -17.31 -0.91
C GLU A 86 2.05 -16.61 -1.83
N ILE A 87 0.97 -16.05 -1.27
CA ILE A 87 -0.06 -15.33 -2.04
C ILE A 87 0.54 -14.13 -2.77
N LYS A 88 1.44 -13.38 -2.13
CA LYS A 88 2.12 -12.23 -2.75
C LYS A 88 2.93 -12.65 -3.98
N LYS A 89 3.61 -13.80 -3.91
CA LYS A 89 4.38 -14.34 -5.02
C LYS A 89 3.46 -14.76 -6.18
N GLU A 90 2.41 -15.52 -5.91
CA GLU A 90 1.42 -15.91 -6.92
C GLU A 90 0.77 -14.69 -7.59
N ALA A 91 0.44 -13.67 -6.81
CA ALA A 91 -0.13 -12.42 -7.33
C ALA A 91 0.84 -11.68 -8.26
N HIS A 92 2.14 -11.67 -7.97
CA HIS A 92 3.15 -11.09 -8.86
C HIS A 92 3.26 -11.89 -10.16
N GLU A 93 3.30 -13.22 -10.10
CA GLU A 93 3.37 -14.07 -11.29
C GLU A 93 2.13 -13.87 -12.19
N LEU A 94 0.94 -13.75 -11.59
CA LEU A 94 -0.30 -13.40 -12.28
C LEU A 94 -0.24 -12.02 -12.94
N TRP A 95 0.30 -11.03 -12.24
CA TRP A 95 0.40 -9.66 -12.75
C TRP A 95 1.41 -9.54 -13.91
N ASP A 96 2.56 -10.19 -13.80
CA ASP A 96 3.57 -10.23 -14.86
C ASP A 96 3.02 -10.91 -16.11
N SER A 97 2.33 -12.04 -15.95
CA SER A 97 1.64 -12.74 -17.04
C SER A 97 0.56 -11.87 -17.69
N PHE A 98 -0.21 -11.13 -16.88
CA PHE A 98 -1.19 -10.18 -17.41
C PHE A 98 -0.52 -9.08 -18.24
N ILE A 99 0.58 -8.48 -17.76
CA ILE A 99 1.33 -7.45 -18.49
C ILE A 99 1.87 -8.01 -19.81
N GLU A 100 2.45 -9.21 -19.80
CA GLU A 100 2.95 -9.87 -21.02
C GLU A 100 1.85 -10.11 -22.04
N SER A 101 0.63 -10.48 -21.60
CA SER A 101 -0.52 -10.67 -22.49
C SER A 101 -1.01 -9.39 -23.19
N LYS A 102 -0.56 -8.21 -22.75
CA LYS A 102 -0.91 -6.90 -23.33
C LYS A 102 0.15 -6.35 -24.30
N LYS A 103 1.29 -7.02 -24.42
CA LYS A 103 2.35 -6.69 -25.39
C LYS A 103 2.08 -7.36 -26.73
#